data_AF-N1W3Y8-F1
#
_entry.id   AF-N1W3Y8-F1
#
_cell.length_a   1.000
_cell.length_b   1.000
_cell.length_c   1.000
_cell.angle_alpha   90.00
_cell.angle_beta   90.00
_cell.angle_gamma   90.00
#
_symmetry.space_group_name_H-M   'P 1'
#
loop_
_entity.id
_entity.type
_entity.pdbx_description
1 polymer ?
#
loop_
_entity_poly.entity_id
_entity_poly.type
_entity_poly.pdbx_seq_one_letter_code
_entity_poly.pdbx_strand_id
1 'polypeptide(L)'
;MVELKHGTSFFLVKQLSLIFLLSFLISCANGSLNNTCDINSKSYFETSLIVTATGQKNHPCYSGIQIVNQPGVNLSHNFVTLTEAGGTATIGSSLSVQVFLGSEPKEVVNVQVIVSNPSFAFVSQTNLTFSKSNWNQNQSTIITAVNDPVMNGTRSTLIRFIPSSNDTSFRLEEKLIQAEILDNDKIIFTTSGSYTGILGGVFGADAICQADVKCPAGKICKAMLADAGSDARQASFTSGVGDGQIDWVLKPFSTYVRNDNISMVIGTTTASSLFTFPIVGIRPTSTTAWTGLSADWTSNGNHCGSWTVDSGNGNAGDTSGTGSAAIGFNNFPCNSNLPFYCVEQ
;
A
#
# COMPACT_ATOMS: atom_id res chain seq x y z
N MET A 1 57.12 47.01 -16.05
CA MET A 1 57.06 47.51 -14.66
C MET A 1 57.78 46.45 -13.82
N VAL A 2 59.12 46.54 -13.70
CA VAL A 2 59.85 47.12 -12.55
C VAL A 2 59.31 46.49 -11.26
N GLU A 3 60.07 45.62 -10.58
CA GLU A 3 61.20 46.04 -9.76
C GLU A 3 62.20 44.90 -9.46
N LEU A 4 63.49 45.25 -9.46
CA LEU A 4 64.62 44.41 -9.05
C LEU A 4 64.87 44.53 -7.55
N LYS A 5 65.41 43.47 -6.93
CA LYS A 5 66.34 43.64 -5.81
C LYS A 5 67.52 42.66 -5.94
N HIS A 6 68.69 43.25 -6.20
CA HIS A 6 70.00 42.60 -6.21
C HIS A 6 70.49 42.31 -4.79
N GLY A 7 71.25 41.22 -4.65
CA GLY A 7 72.16 40.95 -3.56
C GLY A 7 73.42 40.24 -4.10
N THR A 8 74.47 41.02 -4.32
CA THR A 8 75.88 40.65 -4.57
C THR A 8 76.42 39.69 -3.48
N SER A 9 77.32 38.75 -3.74
CA SER A 9 78.74 39.04 -3.95
C SER A 9 79.56 37.80 -4.36
N PHE A 10 80.68 38.10 -5.04
CA PHE A 10 81.78 37.27 -5.50
C PHE A 10 82.41 36.36 -4.43
N PHE A 11 82.92 35.19 -4.81
CA PHE A 11 84.37 34.88 -4.72
C PHE A 11 84.72 33.64 -5.56
N LEU A 12 85.84 33.76 -6.27
CA LEU A 12 86.40 32.85 -7.26
C LEU A 12 87.71 32.32 -6.69
N VAL A 13 87.82 31.01 -6.42
CA VAL A 13 89.13 30.36 -6.22
C VAL A 13 89.12 28.94 -6.81
N LYS A 14 90.04 28.76 -7.77
CA LYS A 14 90.52 27.52 -8.38
C LYS A 14 90.97 26.49 -7.31
N GLN A 15 90.83 25.19 -7.57
CA GLN A 15 91.92 24.30 -8.06
C GLN A 15 91.56 22.80 -7.93
N LEU A 16 91.67 22.12 -9.08
CA LEU A 16 92.24 20.79 -9.33
C LEU A 16 91.74 19.52 -8.59
N SER A 17 91.29 18.60 -9.45
CA SER A 17 91.65 17.16 -9.49
C SER A 17 90.96 16.18 -8.53
N LEU A 18 89.97 15.43 -9.03
CA LEU A 18 90.08 13.97 -9.23
C LEU A 18 88.86 13.40 -9.99
N ILE A 19 89.15 12.41 -10.82
CA ILE A 19 88.26 11.66 -11.70
C ILE A 19 87.25 10.84 -10.89
N PHE A 20 85.95 10.91 -11.23
CA PHE A 20 85.03 9.78 -11.06
C PHE A 20 84.02 9.77 -12.21
N LEU A 21 84.15 8.75 -13.07
CA LEU A 21 83.17 8.38 -14.07
C LEU A 21 81.90 7.95 -13.32
N LEU A 22 80.85 8.78 -13.32
CA LEU A 22 79.54 8.38 -12.83
C LEU A 22 78.55 8.45 -14.00
N SER A 23 78.51 7.35 -14.76
CA SER A 23 77.39 7.02 -15.64
C SER A 23 76.13 6.95 -14.78
N PHE A 24 75.27 7.97 -14.91
CA PHE A 24 73.89 7.92 -14.40
C PHE A 24 73.14 6.82 -15.14
N LEU A 25 73.11 5.62 -14.57
CA LEU A 25 72.07 4.65 -14.84
C LEU A 25 70.80 5.20 -14.21
N ILE A 26 69.94 5.80 -15.03
CA ILE A 26 68.55 6.07 -14.67
C ILE A 26 67.90 4.69 -14.49
N SER A 27 67.86 4.23 -13.25
CA SER A 27 67.01 3.11 -12.85
C SER A 27 65.57 3.59 -12.95
N CYS A 28 64.89 3.24 -14.04
CA CYS A 28 63.43 3.26 -14.07
C CYS A 28 62.94 2.15 -13.16
N ALA A 29 62.87 2.42 -11.85
CA ALA A 29 62.04 1.64 -10.97
C ALA A 29 60.58 1.89 -11.40
N ASN A 30 59.85 0.83 -11.73
CA ASN A 30 58.39 0.87 -11.92
C ASN A 30 57.72 1.23 -10.58
N GLY A 31 57.84 2.49 -10.15
CA GLY A 31 57.02 3.02 -9.08
C GLY A 31 55.64 3.27 -9.66
N SER A 32 54.66 2.44 -9.29
CA SER A 32 53.27 2.80 -9.54
C SER A 32 53.04 4.16 -8.89
N LEU A 33 52.66 5.15 -9.69
CA LEU A 33 52.41 6.49 -9.19
C LEU A 33 51.14 6.38 -8.36
N ASN A 34 51.20 6.61 -7.04
CA ASN A 34 50.00 6.56 -6.20
C ASN A 34 49.05 7.73 -6.53
N ASN A 35 48.24 7.55 -7.57
CA ASN A 35 47.39 8.58 -8.14
C ASN A 35 46.02 7.99 -8.51
N THR A 36 45.01 8.84 -8.61
CA THR A 36 43.61 8.43 -8.81
C THR A 36 43.34 7.68 -10.11
N CYS A 37 44.29 7.67 -11.06
CA CYS A 37 44.15 7.03 -12.37
C CYS A 37 45.00 5.76 -12.52
N ASP A 38 45.67 5.29 -11.47
CA ASP A 38 46.42 4.04 -11.45
C ASP A 38 45.66 2.97 -10.66
N ILE A 39 45.14 1.96 -11.37
CA ILE A 39 44.29 0.89 -10.80
C ILE A 39 44.95 0.10 -9.67
N ASN A 40 46.29 0.08 -9.62
CA ASN A 40 47.04 -0.64 -8.59
C ASN A 40 47.42 0.25 -7.40
N SER A 41 46.98 1.51 -7.39
CA SER A 41 47.29 2.47 -6.33
C SER A 41 46.24 2.50 -5.22
N LYS A 42 46.68 2.88 -4.02
CA LYS A 42 45.78 3.09 -2.89
C LYS A 42 44.79 4.23 -3.16
N SER A 43 45.26 5.30 -3.79
CA SER A 43 44.44 6.47 -4.14
C SER A 43 43.31 6.13 -5.12
N TYR A 44 43.50 5.17 -6.03
CA TYR A 44 42.43 4.67 -6.90
C TYR A 44 41.32 3.97 -6.11
N PHE A 45 41.67 3.10 -5.16
CA PHE A 45 40.70 2.38 -4.35
C PHE A 45 39.88 3.33 -3.46
N GLU A 46 40.54 4.28 -2.79
CA GLU A 46 39.87 5.29 -1.95
C GLU A 46 38.94 6.19 -2.77
N THR A 47 39.38 6.63 -3.96
CA THR A 47 38.56 7.46 -4.86
C THR A 47 37.35 6.69 -5.36
N SER A 48 37.51 5.42 -5.75
CA SER A 48 36.40 4.57 -6.21
C SER A 48 35.33 4.38 -5.14
N LEU A 49 35.74 4.23 -3.87
CA LEU A 49 34.85 4.16 -2.71
C LEU A 49 34.09 5.47 -2.50
N ILE A 50 34.76 6.61 -2.58
CA ILE A 50 34.15 7.94 -2.42
C ILE A 50 33.18 8.24 -3.56
N VAL A 51 33.54 7.95 -4.82
CA VAL A 51 32.67 8.16 -5.98
C VAL A 51 31.39 7.30 -5.85
N THR A 52 31.52 6.06 -5.36
CA THR A 52 30.37 5.19 -5.05
C THR A 52 29.51 5.74 -3.91
N ALA A 53 30.13 6.19 -2.81
CA ALA A 53 29.43 6.73 -1.64
C ALA A 53 28.75 8.09 -1.90
N THR A 54 29.29 8.89 -2.82
CA THR A 54 28.75 10.19 -3.23
C THR A 54 27.74 10.11 -4.37
N GLY A 55 27.53 8.91 -4.94
CA GLY A 55 26.58 8.70 -6.04
C GLY A 55 27.04 9.28 -7.39
N GLN A 56 28.30 9.69 -7.53
CA GLN A 56 28.87 10.07 -8.82
C GLN A 56 28.97 8.84 -9.72
N LYS A 57 28.44 8.94 -10.95
CA LYS A 57 28.42 7.81 -11.89
C LYS A 57 29.63 7.74 -12.81
N ASN A 58 30.51 8.74 -12.81
CA ASN A 58 31.65 8.81 -13.72
C ASN A 58 32.96 8.79 -12.93
N HIS A 59 33.87 7.88 -13.29
CA HIS A 59 35.21 7.90 -12.72
C HIS A 59 36.06 9.03 -13.35
N PRO A 60 36.71 9.92 -12.57
CA PRO A 60 37.43 11.09 -13.08
C PRO A 60 38.52 10.78 -14.12
N CYS A 61 39.11 9.59 -14.01
CA CYS A 61 40.21 9.15 -14.87
C CYS A 61 39.80 8.26 -16.04
N TYR A 62 38.58 7.72 -16.02
CA TYR A 62 38.11 6.77 -17.01
C TYR A 62 36.72 7.20 -17.46
N SER A 63 36.69 8.08 -18.46
CA SER A 63 35.47 8.68 -19.04
C SER A 63 34.54 7.69 -19.75
N GLY A 64 34.76 6.38 -19.61
CA GLY A 64 33.87 5.31 -20.07
C GLY A 64 33.42 4.33 -18.98
N ILE A 65 33.90 4.45 -17.74
CA ILE A 65 33.46 3.61 -16.62
C ILE A 65 32.30 4.32 -15.93
N GLN A 66 31.09 3.81 -16.16
CA GLN A 66 29.91 4.17 -15.38
C GLN A 66 29.93 3.36 -14.07
N ILE A 67 30.01 4.05 -12.92
CA ILE A 67 29.70 3.42 -11.63
C ILE A 67 28.19 3.24 -11.59
N VAL A 68 27.74 2.05 -11.97
CA VAL A 68 26.35 1.65 -11.81
C VAL A 68 26.19 1.24 -10.34
N ASN A 69 25.49 2.03 -9.55
CA ASN A 69 25.29 1.73 -8.12
C ASN A 69 24.52 0.41 -7.88
N GLN A 70 23.89 -0.17 -8.92
CA GLN A 70 23.13 -1.42 -8.83
C GLN A 70 23.09 -2.17 -10.18
N PRO A 71 24.20 -2.77 -10.66
CA PRO A 71 24.24 -3.42 -11.99
C PRO A 71 23.31 -4.64 -12.10
N GLY A 72 22.95 -5.24 -10.97
CA GLY A 72 22.07 -6.42 -10.90
C GLY A 72 20.59 -6.12 -11.09
N VAL A 73 19.75 -6.99 -10.53
CA VAL A 73 18.29 -6.85 -10.56
C VAL A 73 17.83 -5.80 -9.56
N ASN A 74 16.97 -4.90 -10.04
CA ASN A 74 16.36 -3.83 -9.26
C ASN A 74 14.83 -3.87 -9.38
N LEU A 75 14.17 -3.35 -8.35
CA LEU A 75 12.71 -3.30 -8.23
C LEU A 75 12.25 -1.84 -8.14
N SER A 76 11.05 -1.54 -8.66
CA SER A 76 10.46 -0.21 -8.48
C SER A 76 9.95 0.07 -7.06
N HIS A 77 9.75 -0.98 -6.26
CA HIS A 77 9.25 -0.90 -4.89
C HIS A 77 10.04 -1.85 -3.99
N ASN A 78 10.20 -1.47 -2.72
CA ASN A 78 10.68 -2.36 -1.65
C ASN A 78 9.58 -2.70 -0.64
N PHE A 79 8.47 -1.93 -0.69
CA PHE A 79 7.31 -2.08 0.16
C PHE A 79 6.05 -1.74 -0.64
N VAL A 80 4.98 -2.49 -0.44
CA VAL A 80 3.67 -2.24 -1.05
C VAL A 80 2.58 -2.42 0.00
N THR A 81 1.57 -1.56 0.00
CA THR A 81 0.33 -1.74 0.76
C THR A 81 -0.77 -2.07 -0.21
N LEU A 82 -1.37 -3.24 -0.03
CA LEU A 82 -2.57 -3.70 -0.71
C LEU A 82 -3.69 -3.82 0.32
N THR A 83 -4.91 -3.92 -0.15
CA THR A 83 -6.10 -4.25 0.64
C THR A 83 -6.84 -5.42 0.01
N GLU A 84 -7.52 -6.21 0.84
CA GLU A 84 -8.48 -7.24 0.44
C GLU A 84 -9.72 -6.64 -0.26
N ALA A 85 -9.94 -5.32 -0.14
CA ALA A 85 -10.92 -4.58 -0.92
C ALA A 85 -10.44 -4.30 -2.37
N GLY A 86 -11.38 -4.09 -3.30
CA GLY A 86 -11.07 -3.54 -4.63
C GLY A 86 -11.14 -4.50 -5.82
N GLY A 87 -11.42 -5.79 -5.58
CA GLY A 87 -11.64 -6.78 -6.64
C GLY A 87 -13.01 -7.46 -6.53
N THR A 88 -13.01 -8.71 -6.11
CA THR A 88 -14.20 -9.56 -5.93
C THR A 88 -14.28 -10.04 -4.47
N ALA A 89 -15.26 -10.88 -4.15
CA ALA A 89 -15.35 -11.52 -2.84
C ALA A 89 -14.13 -12.41 -2.48
N THR A 90 -13.21 -12.68 -3.42
CA THR A 90 -12.01 -13.51 -3.20
C THR A 90 -10.72 -12.83 -3.66
N ILE A 91 -10.80 -11.65 -4.27
CA ILE A 91 -9.67 -10.93 -4.83
C ILE A 91 -9.70 -9.49 -4.34
N GLY A 92 -8.58 -9.03 -3.77
CA GLY A 92 -8.40 -7.65 -3.36
C GLY A 92 -7.79 -6.76 -4.44
N SER A 93 -7.23 -5.65 -3.99
CA SER A 93 -6.50 -4.70 -4.82
C SER A 93 -5.22 -5.30 -5.39
N SER A 94 -4.71 -4.68 -6.45
CA SER A 94 -3.49 -5.09 -7.12
C SER A 94 -2.59 -3.91 -7.45
N LEU A 95 -1.29 -4.18 -7.56
CA LEU A 95 -0.27 -3.19 -7.91
C LEU A 95 0.75 -3.79 -8.88
N SER A 96 1.10 -3.03 -9.92
CA SER A 96 2.15 -3.41 -10.85
C SER A 96 3.53 -3.03 -10.30
N VAL A 97 4.42 -4.01 -10.20
CA VAL A 97 5.82 -3.83 -9.83
C VAL A 97 6.69 -4.02 -11.05
N GLN A 98 7.62 -3.09 -11.25
CA GLN A 98 8.60 -3.16 -12.33
C GLN A 98 9.90 -3.76 -11.83
N VAL A 99 10.51 -4.59 -12.66
CA VAL A 99 11.79 -5.25 -12.47
C VAL A 99 12.68 -4.88 -13.65
N PHE A 100 13.92 -4.49 -13.37
CA PHE A 100 14.85 -4.02 -14.39
C PHE A 100 16.30 -4.33 -14.02
N LEU A 101 17.18 -4.39 -15.01
CA LEU A 101 18.62 -4.55 -14.82
C LEU A 101 19.32 -3.18 -14.83
N GLY A 102 20.37 -3.04 -14.02
CA GLY A 102 21.22 -1.85 -14.04
C GLY A 102 22.25 -1.82 -15.16
N SER A 103 22.57 -2.97 -15.76
CA SER A 103 23.51 -3.10 -16.88
C SER A 103 23.10 -4.21 -17.85
N GLU A 104 23.69 -4.20 -19.04
CA GLU A 104 23.54 -5.26 -20.04
C GLU A 104 24.15 -6.59 -19.53
N PRO A 105 23.43 -7.72 -19.62
CA PRO A 105 23.94 -9.02 -19.22
C PRO A 105 24.68 -9.74 -20.36
N LYS A 106 25.76 -10.46 -20.03
CA LYS A 106 26.51 -11.29 -20.98
C LYS A 106 25.79 -12.59 -21.30
N GLU A 107 25.10 -13.15 -20.32
CA GLU A 107 24.25 -14.35 -20.42
C GLU A 107 22.84 -14.02 -19.91
N VAL A 108 21.86 -14.83 -20.27
CA VAL A 108 20.47 -14.61 -19.85
C VAL A 108 20.35 -14.60 -18.32
N VAL A 109 19.60 -13.63 -17.77
CA VAL A 109 19.24 -13.54 -16.36
C VAL A 109 17.77 -13.91 -16.21
N ASN A 110 17.50 -14.99 -15.46
CA ASN A 110 16.14 -15.39 -15.11
C ASN A 110 15.84 -14.99 -13.67
N VAL A 111 14.72 -14.32 -13.44
CA VAL A 111 14.27 -13.89 -12.11
C VAL A 111 13.02 -14.65 -11.75
N GLN A 112 13.13 -15.57 -10.80
CA GLN A 112 11.98 -16.27 -10.25
C GLN A 112 11.28 -15.37 -9.22
N VAL A 113 9.96 -15.25 -9.32
CA VAL A 113 9.13 -14.49 -8.37
C VAL A 113 8.33 -15.48 -7.53
N ILE A 114 8.54 -15.45 -6.22
CA ILE A 114 7.90 -16.36 -5.25
C ILE A 114 7.16 -15.53 -4.21
N VAL A 115 5.90 -15.87 -3.95
CA VAL A 115 5.16 -15.33 -2.81
C VAL A 115 5.37 -16.27 -1.62
N SER A 116 5.92 -15.74 -0.52
CA SER A 116 6.20 -16.54 0.68
C SER A 116 4.96 -17.16 1.31
N ASN A 117 3.83 -16.45 1.25
CA ASN A 117 2.53 -16.99 1.63
C ASN A 117 1.46 -16.70 0.55
N PRO A 118 1.09 -17.69 -0.28
CA PRO A 118 0.12 -17.51 -1.35
C PRO A 118 -1.32 -17.35 -0.85
N SER A 119 -1.61 -17.58 0.44
CA SER A 119 -2.95 -17.30 0.98
C SER A 119 -3.21 -15.81 1.19
N PHE A 120 -2.19 -14.93 1.10
CA PHE A 120 -2.35 -13.47 1.30
C PHE A 120 -2.25 -12.71 -0.01
N ALA A 121 -1.46 -13.21 -0.96
CA ALA A 121 -1.26 -12.56 -2.24
C ALA A 121 -0.82 -13.57 -3.31
N PHE A 122 -1.00 -13.19 -4.57
CA PHE A 122 -0.46 -13.92 -5.71
C PHE A 122 0.13 -12.94 -6.73
N VAL A 123 0.94 -13.46 -7.65
CA VAL A 123 1.60 -12.67 -8.71
C VAL A 123 1.18 -13.14 -10.09
N SER A 124 1.05 -12.22 -11.04
CA SER A 124 0.66 -12.56 -12.42
C SER A 124 1.77 -13.25 -13.22
N GLN A 125 3.04 -12.97 -12.90
CA GLN A 125 4.20 -13.60 -13.51
C GLN A 125 5.17 -14.10 -12.44
N THR A 126 5.51 -15.39 -12.51
CA THR A 126 6.43 -16.08 -11.59
C THR A 126 7.85 -16.21 -12.14
N ASN A 127 8.09 -15.83 -13.40
CA ASN A 127 9.41 -15.83 -14.02
C ASN A 127 9.54 -14.65 -14.99
N LEU A 128 10.61 -13.89 -14.86
CA LEU A 128 10.98 -12.76 -15.74
C LEU A 128 12.36 -13.05 -16.34
N THR A 129 12.58 -12.68 -17.61
CA THR A 129 13.80 -13.08 -18.33
C THR A 129 14.44 -11.91 -19.05
N PHE A 130 15.66 -11.55 -18.66
CA PHE A 130 16.44 -10.48 -19.27
C PHE A 130 17.59 -11.07 -20.09
N SER A 131 17.77 -10.54 -21.29
CA SER A 131 18.78 -10.88 -22.29
C SER A 131 19.38 -9.60 -22.87
N LYS A 132 20.41 -9.72 -23.70
CA LYS A 132 21.06 -8.58 -24.37
C LYS A 132 20.11 -7.72 -25.20
N SER A 133 19.00 -8.26 -25.70
CA SER A 133 18.07 -7.52 -26.54
C SER A 133 16.97 -6.78 -25.76
N ASN A 134 16.72 -7.15 -24.49
CA ASN A 134 15.61 -6.60 -23.69
C ASN A 134 16.02 -6.13 -22.29
N TRP A 135 17.30 -6.14 -21.93
CA TRP A 135 17.78 -5.74 -20.59
C TRP A 135 17.42 -4.30 -20.21
N ASN A 136 17.32 -3.43 -21.21
CA ASN A 136 16.98 -2.01 -21.07
C ASN A 136 15.46 -1.76 -21.06
N GLN A 137 14.65 -2.82 -21.11
CA GLN A 137 13.19 -2.74 -21.00
C GLN A 137 12.76 -3.22 -19.61
N ASN A 138 11.94 -2.43 -18.95
CA ASN A 138 11.36 -2.82 -17.66
C ASN A 138 10.37 -3.96 -17.91
N GLN A 139 10.53 -5.05 -17.16
CA GLN A 139 9.52 -6.09 -17.06
C GLN A 139 8.65 -5.84 -15.85
N SER A 140 7.46 -6.43 -15.80
CA SER A 140 6.54 -6.18 -14.70
C SER A 140 5.78 -7.42 -14.29
N THR A 141 5.56 -7.56 -12.99
CA THR A 141 4.60 -8.52 -12.43
C THR A 141 3.57 -7.76 -11.62
N ILE A 142 2.32 -8.22 -11.61
CA ILE A 142 1.25 -7.62 -10.83
C ILE A 142 1.12 -8.44 -9.56
N ILE A 143 1.22 -7.78 -8.39
CA ILE A 143 0.93 -8.37 -7.09
C ILE A 143 -0.53 -8.09 -6.78
N THR A 144 -1.30 -9.12 -6.44
CA THR A 144 -2.72 -9.02 -6.10
C THR A 144 -2.97 -9.62 -4.72
N ALA A 145 -3.69 -8.91 -3.86
CA ALA A 145 -4.10 -9.42 -2.56
C ALA A 145 -5.20 -10.49 -2.71
N VAL A 146 -5.18 -11.48 -1.83
CA VAL A 146 -6.28 -12.44 -1.66
C VAL A 146 -7.25 -11.86 -0.66
N ASN A 147 -8.55 -11.90 -0.95
CA ASN A 147 -9.61 -11.49 -0.03
C ASN A 147 -10.21 -12.75 0.63
N ASP A 148 -10.34 -12.73 1.95
CA ASP A 148 -10.97 -13.79 2.73
C ASP A 148 -11.96 -13.19 3.75
N PRO A 149 -12.99 -13.94 4.21
CA PRO A 149 -14.00 -13.41 5.11
C PRO A 149 -13.65 -13.60 6.60
N VAL A 150 -12.36 -13.65 6.94
CA VAL A 150 -11.88 -13.81 8.31
C VAL A 150 -11.28 -12.51 8.81
N MET A 151 -11.96 -11.86 9.76
CA MET A 151 -11.42 -10.71 10.48
C MET A 151 -10.10 -11.07 11.19
N ASN A 152 -8.99 -10.71 10.56
CA ASN A 152 -7.64 -11.13 10.93
C ASN A 152 -6.68 -9.93 11.01
N GLY A 153 -7.18 -8.73 10.68
CA GLY A 153 -6.43 -7.49 10.72
C GLY A 153 -5.33 -7.43 9.66
N THR A 154 -4.54 -6.36 9.71
CA THR A 154 -3.47 -6.18 8.72
C THR A 154 -2.40 -7.27 8.83
N ARG A 155 -2.08 -7.89 7.69
CA ARG A 155 -1.09 -8.98 7.58
C ARG A 155 0.02 -8.61 6.64
N SER A 156 1.15 -9.33 6.71
CA SER A 156 2.27 -9.11 5.81
C SER A 156 2.82 -10.40 5.21
N THR A 157 3.25 -10.33 3.96
CA THR A 157 3.97 -11.40 3.26
C THR A 157 5.17 -10.82 2.49
N LEU A 158 6.11 -11.68 2.11
CA LEU A 158 7.25 -11.30 1.29
C LEU A 158 7.04 -11.78 -0.15
N ILE A 159 7.34 -10.91 -1.11
CA ILE A 159 7.50 -11.26 -2.51
C ILE A 159 9.00 -11.31 -2.79
N ARG A 160 9.48 -12.50 -3.15
CA ARG A 160 10.89 -12.83 -3.31
C ARG A 160 11.24 -12.87 -4.79
N PHE A 161 12.25 -12.13 -5.20
CA PHE A 161 12.79 -12.09 -6.55
C PHE A 161 14.18 -12.72 -6.53
N ILE A 162 14.29 -13.93 -7.07
CA ILE A 162 15.49 -14.76 -6.99
C ILE A 162 16.12 -14.81 -8.39
N PRO A 163 17.18 -14.00 -8.65
CA PRO A 163 17.83 -13.99 -9.94
C PRO A 163 18.83 -15.15 -10.07
N SER A 164 18.90 -15.73 -11.28
CA SER A 164 19.82 -16.79 -11.67
C SER A 164 20.39 -16.50 -13.06
N SER A 165 21.69 -16.69 -13.23
CA SER A 165 22.39 -16.50 -14.50
C SER A 165 23.74 -17.21 -14.48
N ASN A 166 24.23 -17.55 -15.67
CA ASN A 166 25.62 -18.00 -15.87
C ASN A 166 26.60 -16.82 -16.05
N ASP A 167 26.11 -15.58 -16.08
CA ASP A 167 26.96 -14.40 -16.12
C ASP A 167 27.63 -14.16 -14.75
N THR A 168 28.88 -14.56 -14.63
CA THR A 168 29.69 -14.39 -13.42
C THR A 168 30.04 -12.94 -13.09
N SER A 169 29.80 -12.00 -14.01
CA SER A 169 29.98 -10.57 -13.75
C SER A 169 28.74 -9.91 -13.13
N PHE A 170 27.59 -10.58 -13.10
CA PHE A 170 26.41 -10.10 -12.38
C PHE A 170 26.45 -10.52 -10.92
N ARG A 171 26.30 -9.54 -10.03
CA ARG A 171 26.01 -9.82 -8.62
C ARG A 171 24.53 -10.17 -8.48
N LEU A 172 24.27 -11.48 -8.40
CA LEU A 172 22.94 -12.02 -8.20
C LEU A 172 22.62 -12.00 -6.70
N GLU A 173 21.78 -11.06 -6.31
CA GLU A 173 21.29 -10.95 -4.94
C GLU A 173 19.77 -11.03 -4.97
N GLU A 174 19.20 -11.80 -4.06
CA GLU A 174 17.76 -11.83 -3.87
C GLU A 174 17.25 -10.44 -3.52
N LYS A 175 16.12 -10.05 -4.14
CA LYS A 175 15.39 -8.84 -3.81
C LYS A 175 14.05 -9.19 -3.20
N LEU A 176 13.60 -8.35 -2.28
CA LEU A 176 12.38 -8.57 -1.51
C LEU A 176 11.47 -7.35 -1.64
N ILE A 177 10.18 -7.63 -1.73
CA ILE A 177 9.13 -6.64 -1.45
C ILE A 177 8.38 -7.13 -0.23
N GLN A 178 8.28 -6.28 0.77
CA GLN A 178 7.33 -6.48 1.86
C GLN A 178 5.95 -5.99 1.40
N ALA A 179 5.00 -6.91 1.33
CA ALA A 179 3.61 -6.60 1.04
C ALA A 179 2.82 -6.60 2.35
N GLU A 180 2.18 -5.48 2.66
CA GLU A 180 1.19 -5.34 3.71
C GLU A 180 -0.22 -5.44 3.10
N ILE A 181 -1.10 -6.22 3.71
CA ILE A 181 -2.45 -6.50 3.23
C ILE A 181 -3.43 -6.01 4.31
N LEU A 182 -4.17 -4.96 4.00
CA LEU A 182 -5.21 -4.40 4.85
C LEU A 182 -6.50 -5.21 4.72
N ASP A 183 -6.95 -5.74 5.84
CA ASP A 183 -8.22 -6.45 6.02
C ASP A 183 -9.41 -5.53 5.70
N ASN A 184 -10.38 -6.05 4.93
CA ASN A 184 -11.61 -5.36 4.54
C ASN A 184 -12.86 -5.89 5.26
N ASP A 185 -12.70 -6.85 6.18
CA ASP A 185 -13.79 -7.39 6.96
C ASP A 185 -14.24 -6.43 8.07
N LYS A 186 -15.56 -6.32 8.24
CA LYS A 186 -16.19 -5.39 9.18
C LYS A 186 -17.40 -6.01 9.85
N ILE A 187 -17.73 -5.54 11.05
CA ILE A 187 -18.92 -6.02 11.76
C ILE A 187 -20.14 -5.13 11.46
N ILE A 188 -21.29 -5.77 11.21
CA ILE A 188 -22.62 -5.15 11.41
C ILE A 188 -23.30 -5.80 12.59
N PHE A 189 -23.92 -4.97 13.42
CA PHE A 189 -24.71 -5.43 14.55
C PHE A 189 -25.97 -4.60 14.71
N THR A 190 -26.88 -5.12 15.52
CA THR A 190 -28.02 -4.36 16.04
C THR A 190 -27.70 -3.87 17.44
N THR A 191 -28.10 -2.64 17.76
CA THR A 191 -27.93 -2.08 19.11
C THR A 191 -28.43 -3.03 20.19
N SER A 192 -27.77 -3.01 21.35
CA SER A 192 -28.15 -3.79 22.53
C SER A 192 -29.42 -3.26 23.19
N GLY A 193 -29.64 -1.95 23.12
CA GLY A 193 -30.88 -1.28 23.52
C GLY A 193 -31.83 -1.03 22.35
N SER A 194 -33.05 -0.62 22.70
CA SER A 194 -34.08 -0.14 21.78
C SER A 194 -34.42 1.31 22.07
N TYR A 195 -34.68 2.08 21.04
CA TYR A 195 -34.81 3.54 21.11
C TYR A 195 -36.01 4.03 20.30
N THR A 196 -36.60 5.15 20.74
CA THR A 196 -37.56 5.90 19.93
C THR A 196 -36.84 6.65 18.79
N GLY A 197 -37.60 7.35 17.97
CA GLY A 197 -37.07 8.21 16.91
C GLY A 197 -36.28 9.43 17.39
N ILE A 198 -36.19 9.68 18.71
CA ILE A 198 -35.37 10.77 19.28
C ILE A 198 -33.96 10.26 19.56
N LEU A 199 -33.13 10.19 18.51
CA LEU A 199 -31.74 9.72 18.60
C LEU A 199 -30.74 10.87 18.73
N GLY A 200 -31.19 12.12 18.57
CA GLY A 200 -30.31 13.28 18.48
C GLY A 200 -29.66 13.43 17.10
N GLY A 201 -30.39 13.04 16.04
CA GLY A 201 -29.85 12.99 14.68
C GLY A 201 -28.96 11.77 14.45
N VAL A 202 -28.36 11.69 13.25
CA VAL A 202 -27.46 10.59 12.90
C VAL A 202 -26.18 10.60 13.74
N PHE A 203 -25.71 11.77 14.18
CA PHE A 203 -24.55 11.89 15.07
C PHE A 203 -24.85 11.39 16.49
N GLY A 204 -26.05 11.67 17.02
CA GLY A 204 -26.48 11.10 18.28
C GLY A 204 -26.63 9.57 18.19
N ALA A 205 -27.14 9.06 17.06
CA ALA A 205 -27.17 7.63 16.79
C ALA A 205 -25.77 7.00 16.66
N ASP A 206 -24.79 7.72 16.08
CA ASP A 206 -23.39 7.28 16.05
C ASP A 206 -22.79 7.20 17.46
N ALA A 207 -23.08 8.17 18.33
CA ALA A 207 -22.63 8.14 19.72
C ALA A 207 -23.20 6.91 20.47
N ILE A 208 -24.44 6.52 20.17
CA ILE A 208 -25.04 5.29 20.69
C ILE A 208 -24.29 4.06 20.15
N CYS A 209 -24.04 3.98 18.84
CA CYS A 209 -23.28 2.88 18.25
C CYS A 209 -21.87 2.75 18.83
N GLN A 210 -21.18 3.88 19.01
CA GLN A 210 -19.83 3.92 19.55
C GLN A 210 -19.76 3.47 21.03
N ALA A 211 -20.82 3.74 21.80
CA ALA A 211 -20.94 3.36 23.20
C ALA A 211 -21.51 1.94 23.40
N ASP A 212 -22.06 1.31 22.37
CA ASP A 212 -22.62 -0.03 22.46
C ASP A 212 -21.51 -1.06 22.74
N VAL A 213 -21.77 -1.97 23.68
CA VAL A 213 -20.84 -3.05 24.05
C VAL A 213 -20.47 -3.99 22.90
N LYS A 214 -21.27 -3.99 21.82
CA LYS A 214 -21.02 -4.77 20.60
C LYS A 214 -20.08 -4.07 19.63
N CYS A 215 -19.77 -2.78 19.81
CA CYS A 215 -18.74 -2.11 19.02
C CYS A 215 -17.36 -2.66 19.42
N PRO A 216 -16.55 -3.18 18.49
CA PRO A 216 -15.24 -3.74 18.84
C PRO A 216 -14.31 -2.72 19.49
N ALA A 217 -13.55 -3.14 20.50
CA ALA A 217 -12.63 -2.27 21.20
C ALA A 217 -11.60 -1.63 20.24
N GLY A 218 -11.45 -0.31 20.32
CA GLY A 218 -10.53 0.45 19.47
C GLY A 218 -11.05 0.70 18.04
N LYS A 219 -12.28 0.28 17.72
CA LYS A 219 -12.92 0.57 16.43
C LYS A 219 -13.93 1.70 16.55
N ILE A 220 -14.25 2.29 15.39
CA ILE A 220 -15.29 3.29 15.25
C ILE A 220 -16.55 2.60 14.72
N CYS A 221 -17.69 2.86 15.36
CA CYS A 221 -18.97 2.31 14.92
C CYS A 221 -19.98 3.44 14.67
N LYS A 222 -20.66 3.38 13.52
CA LYS A 222 -21.65 4.38 13.10
C LYS A 222 -23.00 3.74 12.79
N ALA A 223 -24.08 4.49 12.93
CA ALA A 223 -25.44 4.02 12.71
C ALA A 223 -25.76 3.90 11.21
N MET A 224 -26.35 2.80 10.75
CA MET A 224 -26.88 2.72 9.38
C MET A 224 -28.31 3.27 9.34
N LEU A 225 -28.42 4.59 9.46
CA LEU A 225 -29.68 5.34 9.45
C LEU A 225 -29.62 6.38 8.34
N ALA A 226 -30.55 6.33 7.40
CA ALA A 226 -30.73 7.36 6.41
C ALA A 226 -31.71 8.43 6.90
N ASP A 227 -31.48 9.66 6.45
CA ASP A 227 -32.36 10.79 6.67
C ASP A 227 -32.19 11.82 5.54
N ALA A 228 -32.84 12.99 5.69
CA ALA A 228 -32.80 14.09 4.71
C ALA A 228 -32.55 15.45 5.38
N GLY A 229 -31.92 15.47 6.57
CA GLY A 229 -31.66 16.67 7.36
C GLY A 229 -30.37 17.40 6.99
N SER A 230 -29.96 18.37 7.80
CA SER A 230 -28.66 19.05 7.65
C SER A 230 -27.46 18.12 7.92
N ASP A 231 -27.69 17.07 8.72
CA ASP A 231 -26.73 16.03 9.04
C ASP A 231 -27.02 14.77 8.21
N ALA A 232 -27.38 14.96 6.93
CA ALA A 232 -27.88 13.88 6.08
C ALA A 232 -26.91 12.69 6.01
N ARG A 233 -27.42 11.49 6.26
CA ARG A 233 -26.79 10.23 5.87
C ARG A 233 -27.58 9.61 4.73
N GLN A 234 -26.91 9.37 3.61
CA GLN A 234 -27.54 8.90 2.37
C GLN A 234 -26.71 7.79 1.74
N ALA A 235 -27.36 6.66 1.45
CA ALA A 235 -26.74 5.53 0.75
C ALA A 235 -26.76 5.69 -0.76
N SER A 236 -27.86 6.26 -1.29
CA SER A 236 -28.06 6.43 -2.72
C SER A 236 -29.06 7.55 -3.03
N PHE A 237 -28.79 8.31 -4.07
CA PHE A 237 -29.74 9.26 -4.65
C PHE A 237 -30.70 8.54 -5.61
N THR A 238 -30.16 7.66 -6.45
CA THR A 238 -30.92 6.85 -7.42
C THR A 238 -31.14 5.44 -6.88
N SER A 239 -32.33 4.89 -7.08
CA SER A 239 -32.71 3.53 -6.69
C SER A 239 -31.65 2.48 -7.06
N GLY A 240 -31.03 1.85 -6.06
CA GLY A 240 -30.09 0.73 -6.21
C GLY A 240 -28.71 1.04 -6.76
N VAL A 241 -28.33 2.32 -6.97
CA VAL A 241 -27.08 2.69 -7.67
C VAL A 241 -25.90 2.91 -6.72
N GLY A 242 -26.15 3.50 -5.56
CA GLY A 242 -25.13 3.96 -4.61
C GLY A 242 -24.48 5.29 -4.99
N ASP A 243 -25.13 6.11 -5.80
CA ASP A 243 -24.68 7.44 -6.21
C ASP A 243 -25.05 8.51 -5.18
N GLY A 244 -24.28 9.61 -5.14
CA GLY A 244 -24.59 10.73 -4.24
C GLY A 244 -24.54 10.38 -2.76
N GLN A 245 -23.65 9.48 -2.34
CA GLN A 245 -23.48 9.11 -0.94
C GLN A 245 -23.07 10.30 -0.07
N ILE A 246 -23.73 10.45 1.08
CA ILE A 246 -23.41 11.45 2.09
C ILE A 246 -23.21 10.71 3.40
N ASP A 247 -22.02 10.83 3.97
CA ASP A 247 -21.64 10.19 5.24
C ASP A 247 -22.08 8.72 5.37
N TRP A 248 -22.00 7.97 4.26
CA TRP A 248 -22.48 6.60 4.21
C TRP A 248 -21.55 5.65 4.97
N VAL A 249 -22.14 4.67 5.65
CA VAL A 249 -21.44 3.85 6.65
C VAL A 249 -20.89 2.55 6.12
N LEU A 250 -21.42 2.04 5.01
CA LEU A 250 -20.84 0.89 4.35
C LEU A 250 -19.66 1.35 3.47
N LYS A 251 -18.61 0.54 3.39
CA LYS A 251 -17.41 0.79 2.59
C LYS A 251 -17.46 -0.03 1.30
N PRO A 252 -16.79 0.41 0.22
CA PRO A 252 -16.79 -0.32 -1.03
C PRO A 252 -15.98 -1.61 -0.90
N PHE A 253 -16.44 -2.68 -1.57
CA PHE A 253 -15.76 -3.98 -1.58
C PHE A 253 -15.38 -4.52 -0.19
N SER A 254 -16.21 -4.27 0.81
CA SER A 254 -15.97 -4.70 2.19
C SER A 254 -16.90 -5.86 2.51
N THR A 255 -16.37 -6.87 3.17
CA THR A 255 -17.14 -8.01 3.62
C THR A 255 -17.65 -7.71 5.02
N TYR A 256 -18.94 -7.90 5.23
CA TYR A 256 -19.57 -7.67 6.52
C TYR A 256 -19.99 -8.97 7.16
N VAL A 257 -19.63 -9.14 8.42
CA VAL A 257 -19.95 -10.33 9.23
C VAL A 257 -20.83 -9.96 10.41
N ARG A 258 -21.51 -10.96 10.97
CA ARG A 258 -22.32 -10.77 12.17
C ARG A 258 -21.46 -10.68 13.42
N ASN A 259 -21.91 -9.89 14.38
CA ASN A 259 -21.23 -9.77 15.68
C ASN A 259 -21.40 -11.00 16.59
N ASP A 260 -22.50 -11.76 16.43
CA ASP A 260 -22.78 -12.95 17.25
C ASP A 260 -22.11 -14.22 16.70
N ASN A 261 -21.75 -14.21 15.42
CA ASN A 261 -20.90 -15.22 14.80
C ASN A 261 -20.10 -14.58 13.66
N ILE A 262 -18.84 -14.25 13.96
CA ILE A 262 -17.95 -13.56 13.03
C ILE A 262 -17.56 -14.38 11.80
N SER A 263 -17.81 -15.70 11.81
CA SER A 263 -17.64 -16.55 10.63
C SER A 263 -18.87 -16.55 9.72
N MET A 264 -19.96 -15.88 10.11
CA MET A 264 -21.16 -15.75 9.31
C MET A 264 -21.14 -14.44 8.52
N VAL A 265 -20.86 -14.55 7.23
CA VAL A 265 -20.88 -13.44 6.28
C VAL A 265 -22.31 -13.01 5.99
N ILE A 266 -22.61 -11.74 6.25
CA ILE A 266 -23.85 -11.06 5.84
C ILE A 266 -23.84 -10.88 4.33
N GLY A 267 -22.76 -10.30 3.82
CA GLY A 267 -22.53 -10.10 2.40
C GLY A 267 -21.27 -9.25 2.15
N THR A 268 -20.90 -9.11 0.89
CA THR A 268 -19.84 -8.20 0.44
C THR A 268 -20.48 -7.05 -0.35
N THR A 269 -20.07 -5.83 -0.08
CA THR A 269 -20.59 -4.65 -0.78
C THR A 269 -20.00 -4.49 -2.17
N THR A 270 -20.74 -3.81 -3.05
CA THR A 270 -20.26 -3.43 -4.38
C THR A 270 -19.23 -2.31 -4.31
N ALA A 271 -18.69 -1.90 -5.48
CA ALA A 271 -17.88 -0.71 -5.63
C ALA A 271 -18.59 0.58 -5.15
N SER A 272 -19.92 0.58 -5.17
CA SER A 272 -20.76 1.69 -4.69
C SER A 272 -21.17 1.52 -3.22
N SER A 273 -20.50 0.66 -2.45
CA SER A 273 -20.76 0.50 -1.01
C SER A 273 -22.18 0.06 -0.63
N LEU A 274 -22.87 -0.69 -1.49
CA LEU A 274 -24.19 -1.27 -1.21
C LEU A 274 -24.12 -2.79 -1.20
N PHE A 275 -24.96 -3.46 -0.39
CA PHE A 275 -25.13 -4.90 -0.55
C PHE A 275 -25.95 -5.23 -1.80
N THR A 276 -25.57 -6.32 -2.45
CA THR A 276 -26.43 -6.99 -3.44
C THR A 276 -27.23 -8.07 -2.70
N PHE A 277 -28.55 -8.06 -2.85
CA PHE A 277 -29.41 -9.09 -2.29
C PHE A 277 -29.38 -10.37 -3.16
N PRO A 278 -29.51 -11.57 -2.57
CA PRO A 278 -29.79 -11.81 -1.15
C PRO A 278 -28.54 -11.72 -0.26
N ILE A 279 -28.75 -11.25 0.97
CA ILE A 279 -27.78 -11.30 2.09
C ILE A 279 -28.18 -12.38 3.10
N VAL A 280 -27.27 -12.73 4.00
CA VAL A 280 -27.65 -13.42 5.24
C VAL A 280 -28.23 -12.39 6.21
N GLY A 281 -29.30 -12.74 6.92
CA GLY A 281 -29.91 -11.85 7.90
C GLY A 281 -28.92 -11.40 8.97
N ILE A 282 -28.89 -10.08 9.23
CA ILE A 282 -28.03 -9.42 10.22
C ILE A 282 -28.25 -10.01 11.63
N ARG A 283 -29.44 -10.55 11.90
CA ARG A 283 -29.78 -11.37 13.06
C ARG A 283 -30.39 -12.71 12.64
N PRO A 284 -30.27 -13.76 13.48
CA PRO A 284 -30.84 -15.06 13.16
C PRO A 284 -32.35 -15.11 13.41
N THR A 285 -32.87 -14.20 14.23
CA THR A 285 -34.28 -14.06 14.59
C THR A 285 -34.78 -12.71 14.14
N SER A 286 -35.98 -12.68 13.55
CA SER A 286 -36.61 -11.46 13.09
C SER A 286 -36.88 -10.51 14.25
N THR A 287 -36.42 -9.27 14.08
CA THR A 287 -36.80 -8.10 14.86
C THR A 287 -36.88 -6.93 13.88
N THR A 288 -37.52 -5.84 14.27
CA THR A 288 -37.57 -4.62 13.45
C THR A 288 -36.46 -3.68 13.88
N ALA A 289 -35.73 -3.10 12.93
CA ALA A 289 -34.65 -2.14 13.21
C ALA A 289 -34.83 -0.86 12.41
N TRP A 290 -34.67 0.31 13.06
CA TRP A 290 -34.71 1.59 12.35
C TRP A 290 -33.64 1.66 11.27
N THR A 291 -34.01 2.20 10.11
CA THR A 291 -33.09 2.42 8.99
C THR A 291 -33.33 3.74 8.28
N GLY A 292 -34.58 4.22 8.17
CA GLY A 292 -34.93 5.36 7.33
C GLY A 292 -34.63 5.16 5.84
N LEU A 293 -34.30 3.94 5.42
CA LEU A 293 -34.02 3.59 4.04
C LEU A 293 -35.26 2.99 3.40
N SER A 294 -35.51 3.34 2.15
CA SER A 294 -36.39 2.57 1.28
C SER A 294 -35.73 1.23 0.93
N ALA A 295 -36.53 0.27 0.45
CA ALA A 295 -36.07 -1.06 0.06
C ALA A 295 -35.02 -1.06 -1.08
N ASP A 296 -34.78 0.09 -1.69
CA ASP A 296 -33.93 0.30 -2.85
C ASP A 296 -32.71 1.19 -2.55
N TRP A 297 -32.33 1.31 -1.28
CA TRP A 297 -31.21 2.14 -0.80
C TRP A 297 -31.40 3.66 -0.88
N THR A 298 -32.53 4.16 -1.37
CA THR A 298 -32.82 5.60 -1.28
C THR A 298 -33.25 5.98 0.13
N SER A 299 -33.05 7.24 0.53
CA SER A 299 -33.61 7.76 1.79
C SER A 299 -35.15 7.74 1.73
N ASN A 300 -35.80 7.23 2.77
CA ASN A 300 -37.24 7.24 2.89
C ASN A 300 -37.73 8.57 3.48
N GLY A 301 -38.92 9.05 3.10
CA GLY A 301 -39.52 10.24 3.72
C GLY A 301 -39.91 10.06 5.20
N ASN A 302 -40.03 8.82 5.67
CA ASN A 302 -40.30 8.49 7.07
C ASN A 302 -38.97 8.21 7.79
N HIS A 303 -38.45 9.22 8.48
CA HIS A 303 -37.19 9.14 9.24
C HIS A 303 -37.29 9.93 10.56
N CYS A 304 -38.48 9.99 11.17
CA CYS A 304 -38.71 10.64 12.47
C CYS A 304 -38.13 12.05 12.61
N GLY A 305 -38.34 12.90 11.60
CA GLY A 305 -37.81 14.27 11.55
C GLY A 305 -36.29 14.29 11.72
N SER A 306 -35.57 13.61 10.81
CA SER A 306 -34.14 13.33 10.93
C SER A 306 -33.71 12.75 12.28
N TRP A 307 -34.49 11.80 12.80
CA TRP A 307 -34.22 11.12 14.07
C TRP A 307 -34.12 12.09 15.27
N THR A 308 -34.99 13.10 15.31
CA THR A 308 -35.05 14.09 16.39
C THR A 308 -36.40 14.15 17.11
N VAL A 309 -37.45 13.50 16.59
CA VAL A 309 -38.80 13.55 17.17
C VAL A 309 -39.40 12.16 17.36
N ASP A 310 -40.37 12.06 18.28
CA ASP A 310 -41.15 10.84 18.55
C ASP A 310 -42.55 10.86 17.90
N SER A 311 -42.88 11.92 17.17
CA SER A 311 -44.12 12.05 16.38
C SER A 311 -43.93 11.58 14.93
N GLY A 312 -45.00 11.09 14.31
CA GLY A 312 -44.98 10.64 12.91
C GLY A 312 -44.44 9.21 12.78
N ASN A 313 -43.82 8.90 11.64
CA ASN A 313 -43.32 7.56 11.33
C ASN A 313 -41.84 7.57 10.94
N GLY A 314 -41.17 6.46 11.25
CA GLY A 314 -39.85 6.09 10.72
C GLY A 314 -39.96 4.82 9.89
N ASN A 315 -39.13 4.67 8.87
CA ASN A 315 -39.03 3.42 8.13
C ASN A 315 -37.99 2.50 8.78
N ALA A 316 -38.27 1.20 8.74
CA ALA A 316 -37.46 0.19 9.40
C ALA A 316 -37.32 -1.08 8.54
N GLY A 317 -36.26 -1.84 8.78
CA GLY A 317 -36.00 -3.14 8.16
C GLY A 317 -36.30 -4.33 9.08
N ASP A 318 -36.38 -5.52 8.50
CA ASP A 318 -36.42 -6.81 9.20
C ASP A 318 -34.99 -7.36 9.38
N THR A 319 -34.52 -7.46 10.61
CA THR A 319 -33.15 -7.87 10.92
C THR A 319 -32.79 -9.28 10.46
N SER A 320 -33.78 -10.15 10.21
CA SER A 320 -33.56 -11.50 9.65
C SER A 320 -33.81 -11.60 8.15
N GLY A 321 -34.28 -10.51 7.55
CA GLY A 321 -34.55 -10.43 6.12
C GLY A 321 -33.29 -10.69 5.30
N THR A 322 -33.45 -11.46 4.23
CA THR A 322 -32.37 -11.76 3.27
C THR A 322 -32.48 -10.92 2.00
N GLY A 323 -33.66 -10.37 1.71
CA GLY A 323 -33.90 -9.45 0.60
C GLY A 323 -33.87 -7.98 1.03
N SER A 324 -34.40 -7.11 0.18
CA SER A 324 -34.49 -5.66 0.44
C SER A 324 -35.27 -5.26 1.69
N ALA A 325 -36.16 -6.14 2.18
CA ALA A 325 -36.82 -5.98 3.47
C ALA A 325 -35.83 -5.85 4.65
N ALA A 326 -34.59 -6.33 4.51
CA ALA A 326 -33.56 -6.16 5.53
C ALA A 326 -33.26 -4.70 5.85
N ILE A 327 -33.40 -3.82 4.86
CA ILE A 327 -33.11 -2.38 4.98
C ILE A 327 -34.36 -1.50 4.92
N GLY A 328 -35.44 -1.93 4.26
CA GLY A 328 -36.68 -1.17 4.16
C GLY A 328 -37.88 -2.11 4.02
N PHE A 329 -38.62 -2.29 5.10
CA PHE A 329 -39.74 -3.23 5.21
C PHE A 329 -41.07 -2.51 5.44
N ASN A 330 -41.19 -1.72 6.52
CA ASN A 330 -42.43 -1.05 6.88
C ASN A 330 -42.18 0.17 7.77
N ASN A 331 -43.20 1.03 7.86
CA ASN A 331 -43.19 2.22 8.68
C ASN A 331 -43.73 1.94 10.09
N PHE A 332 -43.10 2.54 11.09
CA PHE A 332 -43.49 2.39 12.49
C PHE A 332 -43.59 3.77 13.16
N PRO A 333 -44.50 3.94 14.15
CA PRO A 333 -44.59 5.17 14.91
C PRO A 333 -43.26 5.54 15.57
N CYS A 334 -42.86 6.80 15.50
CA CYS A 334 -41.58 7.25 16.04
C CYS A 334 -41.44 7.12 17.56
N ASN A 335 -42.53 6.91 18.30
CA ASN A 335 -42.50 6.58 19.73
C ASN A 335 -42.33 5.07 20.01
N SER A 336 -42.14 4.24 18.98
CA SER A 336 -41.85 2.81 19.13
C SER A 336 -40.40 2.60 19.57
N ASN A 337 -40.18 1.69 20.51
CA ASN A 337 -38.82 1.32 20.93
C ASN A 337 -38.27 0.22 20.04
N LEU A 338 -37.44 0.58 19.06
CA LEU A 338 -36.78 -0.37 18.15
C LEU A 338 -35.24 -0.24 18.23
N PRO A 339 -34.49 -1.33 18.07
CA PRO A 339 -33.05 -1.24 17.83
C PRO A 339 -32.76 -0.61 16.46
N PHE A 340 -31.49 -0.37 16.17
CA PHE A 340 -31.05 0.01 14.82
C PHE A 340 -29.70 -0.64 14.50
N TYR A 341 -29.30 -0.57 13.23
CA TYR A 341 -28.04 -1.14 12.77
C TYR A 341 -26.86 -0.22 13.08
N CYS A 342 -25.77 -0.81 13.55
CA CYS A 342 -24.47 -0.18 13.72
C CYS A 342 -23.44 -0.92 12.87
N VAL A 343 -22.51 -0.16 12.30
CA VAL A 343 -21.54 -0.63 11.31
C VAL A 343 -20.15 -0.16 11.72
N GLU A 344 -19.22 -1.11 11.83
CA GLU A 344 -17.80 -0.82 11.98
C GLU A 344 -17.27 -0.04 10.76
N GLN A 345 -16.45 0.98 11.00
CA GLN A 345 -15.91 1.86 9.96
C GLN A 345 -14.59 1.40 9.36
#